data_AF-A0A3T0Y2Z2-F1
#
_entry.id   AF-A0A3T0Y2Z2-F1
#
_cell.length_a   1.000
_cell.length_b   1.000
_cell.length_c   1.000
_cell.angle_alpha   90.00
_cell.angle_beta   90.00
_cell.angle_gamma   90.00
#
_symmetry.space_group_name_H-M   'P 1'
#
loop_
_entity.id
_entity.type
_entity.pdbx_description
1 polymer ?
#
loop_
_entity_poly.entity_id
_entity_poly.type
_entity_poly.pdbx_seq_one_letter_code
_entity_poly.pdbx_strand_id
1 'polypeptide(L)'
;MEQVDRQFEFHRLARSWPQHRWWRPLLTALLGVAFYLVLTILLLIVGVVLALTSSTDVGPYLDAAAAIDLADPVIFAFTLASLILMIPALALAALIVGPRPVGLLSSVAGRIRWRWLGVCAVAALSVFLVSLALSTGIGFLFPEESAAAPVQQDTTILLVLLALSLFAVPFQAAAEEYVFRGFLMQAIGSWLRHPAFAILLPVPLFVLGHGYDPLGQADVAVFAVVAGWLTWRTGGLEAAIAVHAVNNMTIFVLGAFGLVDVNSTDGSVSGLVVSVATMAVTTVVIVRIADRRGIARTRTAAPLPAVQHPPYPAPSVPAGMHAPFAHAGQGPVGVPPWAQGLPQSQGHAYDPSQYDAAHYAPAAGPTPAPPAVPPSARPVDAAPPAPFSGSPSGRSSVPPAASGSSSGSSSAAQRAPVAAPSPVPGRDSAAGRHPSGPAHPPGPGHPSGTAHPGGPGYPGPGSSAAG
;
A
#
# COMPACT_ATOMS: atom_id res chain seq x y z
N MET A 1 36.90 1.21 2.86
CA MET A 1 35.62 0.53 2.59
C MET A 1 34.58 1.60 2.31
N GLU A 2 34.09 1.66 1.09
CA GLU A 2 33.06 2.61 0.66
C GLU A 2 31.73 2.25 1.34
N GLN A 3 31.11 3.22 2.01
CA GLN A 3 29.80 3.04 2.65
C GLN A 3 28.73 2.96 1.56
N VAL A 4 28.38 1.75 1.15
CA VAL A 4 27.31 1.54 0.17
C VAL A 4 25.96 1.89 0.81
N ASP A 5 25.35 2.94 0.31
CA ASP A 5 23.99 3.38 0.64
C ASP A 5 22.99 2.23 0.48
N ARG A 6 22.16 1.99 1.51
CA ARG A 6 21.15 0.91 1.47
C ARG A 6 19.85 1.42 0.88
N GLN A 7 19.34 0.75 -0.14
CA GLN A 7 18.02 0.97 -0.68
C GLN A 7 16.97 0.09 0.01
N PHE A 8 15.86 0.71 0.40
CA PHE A 8 14.72 0.05 1.02
C PHE A 8 13.48 0.21 0.14
N GLU A 9 12.86 -0.90 -0.24
CA GLU A 9 11.52 -0.92 -0.80
C GLU A 9 10.48 -0.57 0.27
N PHE A 10 9.26 -0.21 -0.15
CA PHE A 10 8.21 0.26 0.74
C PHE A 10 7.93 -0.67 1.93
N HIS A 11 7.76 -1.97 1.69
CA HIS A 11 7.52 -2.97 2.76
C HIS A 11 8.69 -3.11 3.74
N ARG A 12 9.87 -2.57 3.40
CA ARG A 12 11.10 -2.65 4.18
C ARG A 12 11.43 -1.35 4.92
N LEU A 13 10.63 -0.28 4.76
CA LEU A 13 10.93 1.04 5.33
C LEU A 13 11.07 1.05 6.85
N ALA A 14 10.36 0.18 7.57
CA ALA A 14 10.56 0.02 9.01
C ALA A 14 12.03 -0.29 9.39
N ARG A 15 12.78 -0.95 8.50
CA ARG A 15 14.21 -1.29 8.70
C ARG A 15 15.17 -0.15 8.36
N SER A 16 14.72 0.91 7.67
CA SER A 16 15.56 2.10 7.44
C SER A 16 15.70 2.95 8.71
N TRP A 17 14.90 2.69 9.74
CA TRP A 17 14.97 3.42 11.00
C TRP A 17 16.05 2.82 11.93
N PRO A 18 17.01 3.63 12.43
CA PRO A 18 18.14 3.14 13.23
C PRO A 18 17.76 2.37 14.50
N GLN A 19 16.65 2.75 15.12
CA GLN A 19 16.21 2.18 16.38
C GLN A 19 15.23 1.02 16.20
N HIS A 20 15.08 0.51 14.97
CA HIS A 20 14.17 -0.60 14.71
C HIS A 20 14.52 -1.82 15.57
N ARG A 21 13.50 -2.43 16.19
CA ARG A 21 13.56 -3.70 16.91
C ARG A 21 12.38 -4.57 16.48
N TRP A 22 12.55 -5.89 16.54
CA TRP A 22 11.55 -6.85 16.05
C TRP A 22 10.19 -6.75 16.78
N TRP A 23 10.18 -6.34 18.05
CA TRP A 23 8.95 -6.20 18.86
C TRP A 23 8.24 -4.86 18.68
N ARG A 24 8.91 -3.83 18.13
CA ARG A 24 8.33 -2.48 17.99
C ARG A 24 7.06 -2.46 17.13
N PRO A 25 6.99 -3.17 15.98
CA PRO A 25 5.74 -3.25 15.23
C PRO A 25 4.61 -3.88 16.04
N LEU A 26 4.86 -4.91 16.86
CA LEU A 26 3.83 -5.51 17.72
C LEU A 26 3.30 -4.50 18.74
N LEU A 27 4.19 -3.74 19.37
CA LEU A 27 3.78 -2.69 20.32
C LEU A 27 3.04 -1.54 19.61
N THR A 28 3.44 -1.16 18.40
CA THR A 28 2.69 -0.19 17.59
C THR A 28 1.30 -0.70 17.24
N ALA A 29 1.14 -1.99 16.90
CA ALA A 29 -0.17 -2.59 16.68
C ALA A 29 -1.03 -2.53 17.94
N LEU A 30 -0.47 -2.94 19.09
CA LEU A 30 -1.17 -2.94 20.38
C LEU A 30 -1.65 -1.53 20.77
N LEU A 31 -0.77 -0.53 20.69
CA LEU A 31 -1.13 0.86 20.96
C LEU A 31 -2.13 1.40 19.95
N GLY A 32 -2.00 1.04 18.67
CA GLY A 32 -2.94 1.43 17.61
C GLY A 32 -4.35 0.92 17.89
N VAL A 33 -4.48 -0.35 18.26
CA VAL A 33 -5.77 -0.95 18.68
C VAL A 33 -6.29 -0.26 19.93
N ALA A 34 -5.46 -0.04 20.95
CA ALA A 34 -5.89 0.64 22.18
C ALA A 34 -6.41 2.06 21.91
N PHE A 35 -5.70 2.86 21.12
CA PHE A 35 -6.16 4.20 20.74
C PHE A 35 -7.43 4.14 19.88
N TYR A 36 -7.52 3.20 18.94
CA TYR A 36 -8.71 3.01 18.12
C TYR A 36 -9.94 2.69 18.97
N LEU A 37 -9.83 1.78 19.94
CA LEU A 37 -10.91 1.45 20.87
C LEU A 37 -11.33 2.66 21.71
N VAL A 38 -10.36 3.40 22.27
CA VAL A 38 -10.65 4.62 23.04
C VAL A 38 -11.38 5.66 22.18
N LEU A 39 -10.88 5.93 20.97
CA LEU A 39 -11.49 6.90 20.06
C LEU A 39 -12.90 6.47 19.62
N THR A 40 -13.11 5.17 19.38
CA THR A 40 -14.42 4.62 19.02
C THR A 40 -15.41 4.71 20.18
N ILE A 41 -14.98 4.42 21.42
CA ILE A 41 -15.80 4.61 22.62
C ILE A 41 -16.17 6.09 22.80
N LEU A 42 -15.22 7.01 22.59
CA LEU A 42 -15.50 8.45 22.65
C LEU A 42 -16.50 8.86 21.57
N LEU A 43 -16.39 8.33 20.35
CA LEU A 43 -17.36 8.56 19.27
C LEU A 43 -18.76 8.07 19.67
N LEU A 44 -18.86 6.87 20.25
CA LEU A 44 -20.12 6.32 20.77
C LEU A 44 -20.73 7.21 21.86
N ILE A 45 -19.93 7.66 22.83
CA ILE A 45 -20.38 8.56 23.90
C ILE A 45 -20.91 9.87 23.31
N VAL A 46 -20.21 10.46 22.34
CA VAL A 46 -20.68 11.68 21.65
C VAL A 46 -22.01 11.42 20.95
N GLY A 47 -22.15 10.29 20.25
CA GLY A 47 -23.41 9.89 19.62
C GLY A 47 -24.57 9.80 20.62
N VAL A 48 -24.36 9.11 21.75
CA VAL A 48 -25.36 8.99 22.82
C VAL A 48 -25.71 10.35 23.43
N VAL A 49 -24.73 11.20 23.72
CA VAL A 49 -24.98 12.54 24.28
C VAL A 49 -25.78 13.40 23.30
N LEU A 50 -25.45 13.37 22.00
CA LEU A 50 -26.21 14.09 20.98
C LEU A 50 -27.64 13.56 20.87
N ALA A 51 -27.84 12.24 20.94
CA ALA A 51 -29.16 11.64 20.93
C ALA A 51 -30.01 12.04 22.14
N LEU A 52 -29.42 12.10 23.34
CA LEU A 52 -30.11 12.48 24.57
C LEU A 52 -30.40 13.99 24.67
N THR A 53 -29.62 14.83 23.98
CA THR A 53 -29.75 16.31 24.03
C THR A 53 -30.54 16.87 22.85
N SER A 54 -30.59 16.15 21.74
CA SER A 54 -31.49 16.45 20.63
C SER A 54 -32.86 15.88 20.97
N SER A 55 -33.95 16.50 20.50
CA SER A 55 -35.29 15.88 20.53
C SER A 55 -35.41 14.71 19.53
N THR A 56 -34.28 14.13 19.14
CA THR A 56 -34.15 13.07 18.15
C THR A 56 -34.25 11.74 18.88
N ASP A 57 -34.96 10.79 18.29
CA ASP A 57 -35.09 9.45 18.85
C ASP A 57 -33.71 8.80 19.04
N VAL A 58 -33.52 8.11 20.15
CA VAL A 58 -32.33 7.30 20.44
C VAL A 58 -32.35 5.98 19.67
N GLY A 59 -33.52 5.55 19.20
CA GLY A 59 -33.74 4.31 18.43
C GLY A 59 -32.71 4.09 17.32
N PRO A 60 -32.51 5.02 16.37
CA PRO A 60 -31.55 4.87 15.29
C PRO A 60 -30.09 4.60 15.74
N TYR A 61 -29.66 5.13 16.89
CA TYR A 61 -28.33 4.89 17.43
C TYR A 61 -28.20 3.50 18.07
N LEU A 62 -29.28 2.98 18.65
CA LEU A 62 -29.35 1.62 19.19
C LEU A 62 -29.47 0.58 18.07
N ASP A 63 -30.22 0.90 17.02
CA ASP A 63 -30.37 0.06 15.83
C ASP A 63 -29.05 -0.05 15.06
N ALA A 64 -28.27 1.04 14.95
CA ALA A 64 -26.91 1.03 14.42
C ALA A 64 -25.98 0.02 15.11
N ALA A 65 -26.21 -0.25 16.39
CA ALA A 65 -25.45 -1.25 17.16
C ALA A 65 -25.96 -2.68 16.96
N ALA A 66 -27.19 -2.86 16.47
CA ALA A 66 -27.83 -4.15 16.26
C ALA A 66 -27.74 -4.66 14.81
N ALA A 67 -27.81 -3.75 13.82
CA ALA A 67 -27.67 -4.05 12.40
C ALA A 67 -27.01 -2.88 11.65
N ILE A 68 -26.04 -3.18 10.80
CA ILE A 68 -25.39 -2.16 9.95
C ILE A 68 -26.22 -2.02 8.68
N ASP A 69 -27.02 -0.96 8.60
CA ASP A 69 -27.68 -0.52 7.36
C ASP A 69 -26.96 0.70 6.78
N LEU A 70 -26.19 0.48 5.72
CA LEU A 70 -25.40 1.51 5.03
C LEU A 70 -26.26 2.43 4.13
N ALA A 71 -27.55 2.11 3.92
CA ALA A 71 -28.48 3.01 3.24
C ALA A 71 -29.02 4.09 4.20
N ASP A 72 -28.98 3.86 5.51
CA ASP A 72 -29.29 4.87 6.52
C ASP A 72 -28.12 5.86 6.64
N PRO A 73 -28.36 7.17 6.45
CA PRO A 73 -27.29 8.18 6.45
C PRO A 73 -26.59 8.35 7.82
N VAL A 74 -27.28 8.09 8.93
CA VAL A 74 -26.70 8.19 10.28
C VAL A 74 -25.79 6.99 10.53
N ILE A 75 -26.27 5.78 10.23
CA ILE A 75 -25.47 4.55 10.37
C ILE A 75 -24.27 4.59 9.43
N PHE A 76 -24.45 5.05 8.19
CA PHE A 76 -23.37 5.20 7.24
C PHE A 76 -22.32 6.21 7.71
N ALA A 77 -22.74 7.39 8.19
CA ALA A 77 -21.84 8.39 8.75
C ALA A 77 -21.06 7.87 9.96
N PHE A 78 -21.74 7.18 10.87
CA PHE A 78 -21.11 6.58 12.06
C PHE A 78 -20.08 5.52 11.67
N THR A 79 -20.44 4.64 10.72
CA THR A 79 -19.54 3.60 10.19
C THR A 79 -18.29 4.21 9.57
N LEU A 80 -18.45 5.19 8.66
CA LEU A 80 -17.32 5.89 8.05
C LEU A 80 -16.45 6.60 9.10
N ALA A 81 -17.07 7.33 10.04
CA ALA A 81 -16.34 8.02 11.09
C ALA A 81 -15.52 7.04 11.94
N SER A 82 -16.12 5.91 12.32
CA SER A 82 -15.42 4.87 13.10
C SER A 82 -14.18 4.37 12.35
N LEU A 83 -14.27 4.07 11.05
CA LEU A 83 -13.13 3.60 10.26
C LEU A 83 -12.07 4.68 10.08
N ILE A 84 -12.47 5.93 9.84
CA ILE A 84 -11.55 7.07 9.69
C ILE A 84 -10.68 7.26 10.94
N LEU A 85 -11.20 6.95 12.14
CA LEU A 85 -10.43 7.04 13.40
C LEU A 85 -9.22 6.09 13.46
N MET A 86 -9.11 5.09 12.58
CA MET A 86 -7.89 4.29 12.47
C MET A 86 -6.67 5.15 12.08
N ILE A 87 -6.85 6.23 11.31
CA ILE A 87 -5.74 7.14 10.92
C ILE A 87 -5.09 7.80 12.14
N PRO A 88 -5.82 8.59 12.97
CA PRO A 88 -5.22 9.21 14.15
C PRO A 88 -4.75 8.16 15.17
N ALA A 89 -5.46 7.04 15.33
CA ALA A 89 -5.02 5.96 16.22
C ALA A 89 -3.64 5.39 15.82
N LEU A 90 -3.47 5.06 14.54
CA LEU A 90 -2.20 4.56 14.01
C LEU A 90 -1.11 5.64 14.06
N ALA A 91 -1.45 6.90 13.75
CA ALA A 91 -0.50 8.00 13.82
C ALA A 91 0.03 8.19 15.24
N LEU A 92 -0.83 8.18 16.26
CA LEU A 92 -0.43 8.27 17.67
C LEU A 92 0.47 7.10 18.08
N ALA A 93 0.11 5.87 17.72
CA ALA A 93 0.94 4.69 18.00
C ALA A 93 2.31 4.76 17.32
N ALA A 94 2.35 5.21 16.05
CA ALA A 94 3.58 5.38 15.29
C ALA A 94 4.45 6.53 15.81
N LEU A 95 3.85 7.60 16.35
CA LEU A 95 4.58 8.67 17.02
C LEU A 95 5.31 8.17 18.28
N ILE A 96 4.70 7.27 19.06
CA ILE A 96 5.30 6.77 20.29
C ILE A 96 6.41 5.73 20.00
N VAL A 97 6.14 4.76 19.12
CA VAL A 97 7.00 3.56 18.97
C VAL A 97 7.52 3.34 17.54
N GLY A 98 6.87 3.93 16.54
CA GLY A 98 7.10 3.66 15.13
C GLY A 98 8.27 4.40 14.49
N PRO A 99 8.59 4.05 13.22
CA PRO A 99 9.71 4.64 12.49
C PRO A 99 9.50 6.14 12.22
N ARG A 100 10.62 6.88 12.14
CA ARG A 100 10.61 8.32 11.84
C ARG A 100 11.22 8.61 10.46
N PRO A 101 10.65 9.55 9.70
CA PRO A 101 9.40 10.30 9.95
C PRO A 101 8.14 9.43 9.81
N VAL A 102 7.03 9.81 10.46
CA VAL A 102 5.76 9.04 10.42
C VAL A 102 5.22 8.88 9.01
N GLY A 103 5.47 9.84 8.12
CA GLY A 103 5.09 9.74 6.71
C GLY A 103 5.80 8.63 5.92
N LEU A 104 6.73 7.88 6.52
CA LEU A 104 7.20 6.59 5.97
C LEU A 104 6.08 5.55 5.88
N LEU A 105 4.99 5.71 6.66
CA LEU A 105 3.77 4.93 6.47
C LEU A 105 3.06 5.25 5.15
N SER A 106 3.27 6.45 4.60
CA SER A 106 2.59 6.91 3.38
C SER A 106 3.33 6.51 2.10
N SER A 107 4.64 6.75 2.05
CA SER A 107 5.47 6.43 0.87
C SER A 107 6.97 6.41 1.19
N VAL A 108 7.78 5.95 0.24
CA VAL A 108 9.26 6.04 0.29
C VAL A 108 9.78 7.48 0.36
N ALA A 109 8.97 8.45 -0.10
CA ALA A 109 9.27 9.89 0.02
C ALA A 109 9.03 10.44 1.44
N GLY A 110 8.47 9.64 2.35
CA GLY A 110 8.14 10.05 3.71
C GLY A 110 6.94 11.01 3.81
N ARG A 111 6.10 11.06 2.76
CA ARG A 111 4.89 11.90 2.66
C ARG A 111 3.98 11.40 1.54
N ILE A 112 2.72 11.82 1.54
CA ILE A 112 1.83 11.62 0.38
C ILE A 112 2.33 12.46 -0.81
N ARG A 113 2.48 11.81 -1.97
CA ARG A 113 2.77 12.47 -3.24
C ARG A 113 1.46 12.94 -3.87
N TRP A 114 0.91 14.05 -3.42
CA TRP A 114 -0.42 14.55 -3.83
C TRP A 114 -0.64 14.61 -5.34
N ARG A 115 0.36 15.06 -6.12
CA ARG A 115 0.28 15.06 -7.59
C ARG A 115 0.13 13.65 -8.16
N TRP A 116 0.78 12.66 -7.56
CA TRP A 116 0.69 11.26 -7.97
C TRP A 116 -0.65 10.64 -7.54
N LEU A 117 -1.12 10.92 -6.32
CA LEU A 117 -2.44 10.51 -5.84
C LEU A 117 -3.54 11.01 -6.78
N GLY A 118 -3.55 12.30 -7.15
CA GLY A 118 -4.55 12.86 -8.07
C GLY A 118 -4.51 12.20 -9.45
N VAL A 119 -3.32 11.85 -9.95
CA VAL A 119 -3.18 11.14 -11.23
C VAL A 119 -3.72 9.71 -11.14
N CYS A 120 -3.46 9.01 -10.03
CA CYS A 120 -4.03 7.69 -9.79
C CYS A 120 -5.56 7.76 -9.67
N ALA A 121 -6.08 8.77 -8.98
CA ALA A 121 -7.52 8.96 -8.80
C ALA A 121 -8.22 9.22 -10.14
N VAL A 122 -7.68 10.10 -10.98
CA VAL A 122 -8.23 10.36 -12.33
C VAL A 122 -8.14 9.10 -13.20
N ALA A 123 -7.02 8.37 -13.17
CA ALA A 123 -6.85 7.15 -13.93
C ALA A 123 -7.84 6.05 -13.50
N ALA A 124 -7.96 5.81 -12.19
CA ALA A 124 -8.92 4.85 -11.63
C ALA A 124 -10.36 5.27 -11.99
N LEU A 125 -10.74 6.52 -11.74
CA LEU A 125 -12.07 7.03 -12.06
C LEU A 125 -12.40 6.86 -13.55
N SER A 126 -11.45 7.15 -14.44
CA SER A 126 -11.66 6.99 -15.89
C SER A 126 -11.93 5.53 -16.27
N VAL A 127 -11.18 4.57 -15.71
CA VAL A 127 -11.37 3.14 -15.99
C VAL A 127 -12.69 2.65 -15.41
N PHE A 128 -13.04 3.06 -14.19
CA PHE A 128 -14.32 2.71 -13.56
C PHE A 128 -15.52 3.26 -14.32
N LEU A 129 -15.47 4.51 -14.79
CA LEU A 129 -16.54 5.09 -15.61
C LEU A 129 -16.71 4.34 -16.94
N VAL A 130 -15.61 3.91 -17.58
CA VAL A 130 -15.68 3.07 -18.80
C VAL A 130 -16.30 1.71 -18.48
N SER A 131 -15.90 1.09 -17.37
CA SER A 131 -16.45 -0.20 -16.92
C SER A 131 -17.94 -0.10 -16.62
N LEU A 132 -18.35 0.96 -15.93
CA LEU A 132 -19.75 1.26 -15.64
C LEU A 132 -20.54 1.49 -16.94
N ALA A 133 -20.05 2.33 -17.85
CA ALA A 133 -20.71 2.59 -19.13
C ALA A 133 -20.86 1.32 -19.98
N LEU A 134 -19.85 0.44 -19.99
CA LEU A 134 -19.90 -0.84 -20.68
C LEU A 134 -20.94 -1.78 -20.03
N SER A 135 -20.94 -1.88 -18.71
CA SER A 135 -21.88 -2.73 -17.96
C SER A 135 -23.32 -2.27 -18.17
N THR A 136 -23.58 -0.96 -18.10
CA THR A 136 -24.87 -0.37 -18.39
C THR A 136 -25.27 -0.57 -19.86
N GLY A 137 -24.33 -0.41 -20.79
CA GLY A 137 -24.57 -0.64 -22.22
C GLY A 137 -24.95 -2.09 -22.53
N ILE A 138 -24.30 -3.07 -21.89
CA ILE A 138 -24.67 -4.48 -21.97
C ILE A 138 -26.07 -4.70 -21.39
N GLY A 139 -26.38 -4.10 -20.24
CA GLY A 139 -27.73 -4.17 -19.63
C GLY A 139 -28.85 -3.67 -20.55
N PHE A 140 -28.60 -2.63 -21.36
CA PHE A 140 -29.57 -2.17 -22.37
C PHE A 140 -29.77 -3.16 -23.53
N LEU A 141 -28.76 -3.97 -23.86
CA LEU A 141 -28.87 -5.01 -24.89
C LEU A 141 -29.56 -6.27 -24.39
N PHE A 142 -29.58 -6.49 -23.07
CA PHE A 142 -30.20 -7.64 -22.41
C PHE A 142 -31.14 -7.19 -21.28
N PRO A 143 -32.33 -6.63 -21.59
CA PRO A 143 -33.21 -6.00 -20.60
C PRO A 143 -33.79 -6.95 -19.55
N GLU A 144 -33.92 -8.24 -19.89
CA GLU A 144 -34.37 -9.31 -18.97
C GLU A 144 -33.40 -9.49 -17.77
N GLU A 145 -32.16 -9.00 -17.89
CA GLU A 145 -31.10 -9.03 -16.86
C GLU A 145 -30.85 -7.62 -16.27
N SER A 146 -31.67 -6.62 -16.62
CA SER A 146 -31.44 -5.22 -16.24
C SER A 146 -31.81 -4.91 -14.79
N ALA A 147 -31.03 -4.00 -14.18
CA ALA A 147 -31.08 -3.64 -12.77
C ALA A 147 -32.46 -3.14 -12.29
N ALA A 148 -32.68 -3.26 -10.98
CA ALA A 148 -33.87 -2.77 -10.29
C ALA A 148 -34.20 -1.31 -10.63
N ALA A 149 -35.49 -1.00 -10.69
CA ALA A 149 -35.96 0.37 -10.91
C ALA A 149 -35.39 1.31 -9.83
N PRO A 150 -34.90 2.51 -10.20
CA PRO A 150 -34.33 3.45 -9.23
C PRO A 150 -35.36 3.77 -8.14
N VAL A 151 -34.98 3.57 -6.89
CA VAL A 151 -35.80 3.96 -5.75
C VAL A 151 -35.67 5.47 -5.57
N GLN A 152 -36.80 6.18 -5.57
CA GLN A 152 -36.81 7.62 -5.27
C GLN A 152 -36.45 7.84 -3.80
N GLN A 153 -35.23 8.31 -3.57
CA GLN A 153 -34.80 8.79 -2.26
C GLN A 153 -35.34 10.20 -2.00
N ASP A 154 -35.58 10.52 -0.73
CA ASP A 154 -35.77 11.91 -0.33
C ASP A 154 -34.55 12.74 -0.75
N THR A 155 -34.78 13.91 -1.34
CA THR A 155 -33.70 14.76 -1.88
C THR A 155 -32.65 15.12 -0.81
N THR A 156 -33.08 15.32 0.43
CA THR A 156 -32.17 15.64 1.54
C THR A 156 -31.29 14.44 1.88
N ILE A 157 -31.88 13.26 2.00
CA ILE A 157 -31.16 12.00 2.26
C ILE A 157 -30.16 11.72 1.14
N LEU A 158 -30.59 11.86 -0.13
CA LEU A 158 -29.72 11.71 -1.29
C LEU A 158 -28.49 12.63 -1.21
N LEU A 159 -28.68 13.92 -0.92
CA LEU A 159 -27.58 14.88 -0.82
C LEU A 159 -26.62 14.53 0.33
N VAL A 160 -27.14 14.05 1.47
CA VAL A 160 -26.31 13.61 2.59
C VAL A 160 -25.49 12.36 2.23
N LEU A 161 -26.12 11.34 1.64
CA LEU A 161 -25.44 10.12 1.20
C LEU A 161 -24.38 10.43 0.15
N LEU A 162 -24.66 11.32 -0.81
CA LEU A 162 -23.68 11.77 -1.80
C LEU A 162 -22.52 12.53 -1.14
N ALA A 163 -22.80 13.41 -0.17
CA ALA A 163 -21.75 14.12 0.55
C ALA A 163 -20.84 13.15 1.33
N LEU A 164 -21.42 12.20 2.06
CA LEU A 164 -20.66 11.16 2.76
C LEU A 164 -19.83 10.32 1.79
N SER A 165 -20.44 9.90 0.68
CA SER A 165 -19.79 9.11 -0.36
C SER A 165 -18.62 9.84 -0.99
N LEU A 166 -18.76 11.13 -1.32
CA LEU A 166 -17.73 11.87 -2.03
C LEU A 166 -16.62 12.41 -1.12
N PHE A 167 -16.95 12.73 0.15
CA PHE A 167 -16.01 13.40 1.05
C PHE A 167 -15.49 12.53 2.17
N ALA A 168 -16.26 11.59 2.73
CA ALA A 168 -15.84 10.76 3.85
C ALA A 168 -15.24 9.41 3.40
N VAL A 169 -15.81 8.76 2.39
CA VAL A 169 -15.28 7.48 1.85
C VAL A 169 -13.81 7.53 1.44
N PRO A 170 -13.28 8.61 0.81
CA PRO A 170 -11.85 8.68 0.52
C PRO A 170 -10.96 8.59 1.76
N PHE A 171 -11.41 9.13 2.90
CA PHE A 171 -10.68 9.00 4.16
C PHE A 171 -10.84 7.63 4.79
N GLN A 172 -12.02 7.00 4.67
CA GLN A 172 -12.23 5.61 5.11
C GLN A 172 -11.31 4.66 4.33
N ALA A 173 -11.30 4.76 3.00
CA ALA A 173 -10.41 4.00 2.15
C ALA A 173 -8.94 4.25 2.52
N ALA A 174 -8.54 5.50 2.75
CA ALA A 174 -7.20 5.82 3.21
C ALA A 174 -6.88 5.17 4.55
N ALA A 175 -7.81 5.16 5.50
CA ALA A 175 -7.62 4.58 6.83
C ALA A 175 -7.28 3.08 6.76
N GLU A 176 -8.05 2.33 5.98
CA GLU A 176 -7.79 0.91 5.77
C GLU A 176 -6.45 0.67 5.05
N GLU A 177 -6.16 1.43 4.00
CA GLU A 177 -4.88 1.30 3.30
C GLU A 177 -3.69 1.64 4.22
N TYR A 178 -3.82 2.63 5.12
CA TYR A 178 -2.81 2.91 6.14
C TYR A 178 -2.59 1.75 7.11
N VAL A 179 -3.65 1.08 7.54
CA VAL A 179 -3.55 -0.06 8.47
C VAL A 179 -2.97 -1.29 7.78
N PHE A 180 -3.55 -1.70 6.65
CA PHE A 180 -3.19 -2.97 6.02
C PHE A 180 -1.95 -2.86 5.13
N ARG A 181 -1.85 -1.80 4.32
CA ARG A 181 -0.78 -1.65 3.32
C ARG A 181 0.32 -0.74 3.83
N GLY A 182 0.03 0.23 4.69
CA GLY A 182 1.03 1.09 5.32
C GLY A 182 1.75 0.36 6.45
N PHE A 183 1.02 0.12 7.53
CA PHE A 183 1.57 -0.43 8.76
C PHE A 183 1.81 -1.93 8.71
N LEU A 184 0.78 -2.74 8.45
CA LEU A 184 0.88 -4.19 8.56
C LEU A 184 1.84 -4.80 7.51
N MET A 185 1.80 -4.31 6.27
CA MET A 185 2.79 -4.65 5.23
C MET A 185 4.23 -4.37 5.70
N GLN A 186 4.49 -3.20 6.29
CA GLN A 186 5.82 -2.85 6.78
C GLN A 186 6.23 -3.64 8.02
N ALA A 187 5.29 -3.94 8.92
CA ALA A 187 5.54 -4.81 10.07
C ALA A 187 6.00 -6.20 9.60
N ILE A 188 5.24 -6.82 8.70
CA ILE A 188 5.57 -8.12 8.11
C ILE A 188 6.87 -8.05 7.31
N GLY A 189 7.04 -7.04 6.46
CA GLY A 189 8.25 -6.85 5.66
C GLY A 189 9.51 -6.58 6.50
N SER A 190 9.35 -6.14 7.76
CA SER A 190 10.45 -6.00 8.71
C SER A 190 10.95 -7.34 9.26
N TRP A 191 10.05 -8.34 9.36
CA TRP A 191 10.36 -9.71 9.80
C TRP A 191 10.73 -10.62 8.62
N LEU A 192 10.01 -10.50 7.50
CA LEU A 192 10.13 -11.34 6.31
C LEU A 192 10.60 -10.50 5.12
N ARG A 193 11.66 -10.95 4.43
CA ARG A 193 12.30 -10.14 3.38
C ARG A 193 11.51 -10.07 2.07
N HIS A 194 10.87 -11.16 1.69
CA HIS A 194 10.22 -11.28 0.39
C HIS A 194 8.89 -10.48 0.35
N PRO A 195 8.65 -9.65 -0.69
CA PRO A 195 7.47 -8.79 -0.74
C PRO A 195 6.15 -9.56 -0.77
N ALA A 196 6.13 -10.78 -1.32
CA ALA A 196 4.93 -11.61 -1.33
C ALA A 196 4.36 -11.86 0.07
N PHE A 197 5.20 -12.03 1.11
CA PHE A 197 4.68 -12.18 2.48
C PHE A 197 3.99 -10.92 2.97
N ALA A 198 4.59 -9.76 2.69
CA ALA A 198 4.05 -8.47 3.08
C ALA A 198 2.75 -8.12 2.33
N ILE A 199 2.54 -8.68 1.14
CA ILE A 199 1.32 -8.50 0.33
C ILE A 199 0.24 -9.52 0.72
N LEU A 200 0.59 -10.80 0.84
CA LEU A 200 -0.39 -11.89 0.96
C LEU A 200 -0.85 -12.17 2.39
N LEU A 201 0.01 -12.03 3.40
CA LEU A 201 -0.37 -12.32 4.79
C LEU A 201 -1.41 -11.34 5.38
N PRO A 202 -1.48 -10.06 4.98
CA PRO A 202 -2.58 -9.18 5.36
C PRO A 202 -3.95 -9.55 4.74
N VAL A 203 -3.97 -10.28 3.62
CA VAL A 203 -5.21 -10.50 2.84
C VAL A 203 -6.29 -11.20 3.65
N PRO A 204 -6.03 -12.33 4.35
CA PRO A 204 -7.06 -12.98 5.15
C PRO A 204 -7.67 -12.07 6.23
N LEU A 205 -6.85 -11.25 6.89
CA LEU A 205 -7.34 -10.30 7.90
C LEU A 205 -8.25 -9.24 7.29
N PHE A 206 -7.95 -8.79 6.06
CA PHE A 206 -8.78 -7.84 5.34
C PHE A 206 -10.09 -8.47 4.88
N VAL A 207 -10.03 -9.64 4.25
CA VAL A 207 -11.20 -10.35 3.70
C VAL A 207 -12.19 -10.75 4.79
N LEU A 208 -11.69 -11.31 5.90
CA LEU A 208 -12.55 -11.73 7.02
C LEU A 208 -13.29 -10.54 7.67
N GLY A 209 -12.75 -9.32 7.56
CA GLY A 209 -13.41 -8.12 8.06
C GLY A 209 -14.63 -7.66 7.25
N HIS A 210 -14.84 -8.19 6.03
CA HIS A 210 -15.91 -7.72 5.13
C HIS A 210 -17.20 -8.55 5.22
N GLY A 211 -17.17 -9.78 5.75
CA GLY A 211 -18.38 -10.55 6.03
C GLY A 211 -19.20 -11.01 4.81
N TYR A 212 -18.65 -10.95 3.59
CA TYR A 212 -19.33 -11.39 2.36
C TYR A 212 -19.42 -12.91 2.22
N ASP A 213 -20.24 -13.36 1.27
CA ASP A 213 -20.24 -14.75 0.78
C ASP A 213 -18.89 -15.14 0.12
N PRO A 214 -18.66 -16.42 -0.23
CA PRO A 214 -17.40 -16.84 -0.84
C PRO A 214 -17.01 -16.09 -2.13
N LEU A 215 -17.98 -15.70 -2.97
CA LEU A 215 -17.68 -14.97 -4.21
C LEU A 215 -17.31 -13.51 -3.90
N GLY A 216 -18.05 -12.83 -3.03
CA GLY A 216 -17.71 -11.48 -2.57
C GLY A 216 -16.37 -11.45 -1.83
N GLN A 217 -16.07 -12.45 -1.00
CA GLN A 217 -14.76 -12.59 -0.37
C GLN A 217 -13.62 -12.79 -1.40
N ALA A 218 -13.87 -13.53 -2.48
CA ALA A 218 -12.90 -13.68 -3.56
C ALA A 218 -12.62 -12.34 -4.26
N ASP A 219 -13.66 -11.52 -4.47
CA ASP A 219 -13.50 -10.18 -5.05
C ASP A 219 -12.67 -9.26 -4.15
N VAL A 220 -13.03 -9.20 -2.86
CA VAL A 220 -12.27 -8.46 -1.84
C VAL A 220 -10.81 -8.95 -1.75
N ALA A 221 -10.58 -10.26 -1.88
CA ALA A 221 -9.24 -10.83 -1.87
C ALA A 221 -8.42 -10.38 -3.09
N VAL A 222 -9.01 -10.39 -4.30
CA VAL A 222 -8.36 -9.89 -5.51
C VAL A 222 -8.00 -8.42 -5.34
N PHE A 223 -8.95 -7.60 -4.89
CA PHE A 223 -8.72 -6.19 -4.60
C PHE A 223 -7.54 -6.00 -3.61
N ALA A 224 -7.53 -6.75 -2.50
CA ALA A 224 -6.49 -6.63 -1.49
C ALA A 224 -5.09 -6.98 -2.02
N VAL A 225 -4.99 -8.02 -2.86
CA VAL A 225 -3.73 -8.39 -3.53
C VAL A 225 -3.28 -7.31 -4.50
N VAL A 226 -4.18 -6.77 -5.31
CA VAL A 226 -3.89 -5.69 -6.28
C VAL A 226 -3.44 -4.42 -5.57
N ALA A 227 -4.15 -4.00 -4.53
CA ALA A 227 -3.81 -2.83 -3.71
C ALA A 227 -2.44 -2.98 -3.02
N GLY A 228 -2.18 -4.17 -2.44
CA GLY A 228 -0.88 -4.49 -1.86
C GLY A 228 0.25 -4.47 -2.88
N TRP A 229 0.01 -5.04 -4.07
CA TRP A 229 1.00 -5.04 -5.15
C TRP A 229 1.27 -3.63 -5.69
N LEU A 230 0.23 -2.81 -5.93
CA LEU A 230 0.37 -1.42 -6.38
C LEU A 230 1.14 -0.57 -5.37
N THR A 231 0.89 -0.79 -4.07
CA THR A 231 1.61 -0.12 -2.99
C THR A 231 3.11 -0.43 -3.05
N TRP A 232 3.46 -1.70 -3.12
CA TRP A 232 4.86 -2.13 -3.24
C TRP A 232 5.50 -1.65 -4.55
N ARG A 233 4.77 -1.74 -5.67
CA ARG A 233 5.26 -1.40 -7.02
C ARG A 233 5.50 0.09 -7.22
N THR A 234 4.70 0.95 -6.58
CA THR A 234 4.80 2.41 -6.71
C THR A 234 5.49 3.08 -5.52
N GLY A 235 5.91 2.29 -4.52
CA GLY A 235 6.65 2.80 -3.36
C GLY A 235 5.79 3.61 -2.38
N GLY A 236 4.48 3.41 -2.32
CA GLY A 236 3.60 4.17 -1.43
C GLY A 236 2.12 3.87 -1.63
N LEU A 237 1.30 4.37 -0.71
CA LEU A 237 -0.13 4.08 -0.63
C LEU A 237 -0.97 4.79 -1.70
N GLU A 238 -0.42 5.77 -2.41
CA GLU A 238 -1.24 6.70 -3.22
C GLU A 238 -2.05 6.00 -4.31
N ALA A 239 -1.48 4.98 -4.96
CA ALA A 239 -2.21 4.21 -5.97
C ALA A 239 -3.32 3.35 -5.35
N ALA A 240 -3.04 2.68 -4.23
CA ALA A 240 -4.01 1.85 -3.54
C ALA A 240 -5.17 2.68 -2.97
N ILE A 241 -4.88 3.80 -2.31
CA ILE A 241 -5.89 4.75 -1.80
C ILE A 241 -6.78 5.24 -2.92
N ALA A 242 -6.21 5.64 -4.07
CA ALA A 242 -6.99 6.11 -5.20
C ALA A 242 -7.95 5.04 -5.74
N VAL A 243 -7.46 3.82 -5.97
CA VAL A 243 -8.28 2.72 -6.50
C VAL A 243 -9.36 2.31 -5.49
N HIS A 244 -9.00 2.19 -4.21
CA HIS A 244 -9.94 1.88 -3.13
C HIS A 244 -11.04 2.95 -3.03
N ALA A 245 -10.66 4.23 -2.94
CA ALA A 245 -11.61 5.32 -2.82
C ALA A 245 -12.56 5.36 -4.02
N VAL A 246 -12.06 5.27 -5.26
CA VAL A 246 -12.90 5.26 -6.46
C VAL A 246 -13.83 4.05 -6.48
N ASN A 247 -13.35 2.87 -6.09
CA ASN A 247 -14.17 1.66 -6.00
C ASN A 247 -15.37 1.87 -5.07
N ASN A 248 -15.10 2.25 -3.82
CA ASN A 248 -16.14 2.40 -2.81
C ASN A 248 -17.05 3.60 -3.10
N MET A 249 -16.49 4.72 -3.57
CA MET A 249 -17.28 5.87 -4.03
C MET A 249 -18.26 5.47 -5.12
N THR A 250 -17.84 4.64 -6.09
CA THR A 250 -18.73 4.17 -7.15
C THR A 250 -19.90 3.37 -6.57
N ILE A 251 -19.61 2.42 -5.67
CA ILE A 251 -20.64 1.59 -5.02
C ILE A 251 -21.62 2.48 -4.23
N PHE A 252 -21.12 3.35 -3.35
CA PHE A 252 -21.99 4.17 -2.49
C PHE A 252 -22.74 5.28 -3.24
N VAL A 253 -22.16 5.86 -4.30
CA VAL A 253 -22.88 6.83 -5.15
C VAL A 253 -24.02 6.13 -5.90
N LEU A 254 -23.78 4.95 -6.50
CA LEU A 254 -24.84 4.17 -7.14
C LEU A 254 -25.91 3.74 -6.12
N GLY A 255 -25.48 3.36 -4.92
CA GLY A 255 -26.37 3.07 -3.79
C GLY A 255 -27.25 4.24 -3.37
N ALA A 256 -26.69 5.44 -3.31
CA ALA A 256 -27.45 6.66 -3.01
C ALA A 256 -28.55 6.92 -4.04
N PHE A 257 -28.34 6.54 -5.31
CA PHE A 257 -29.37 6.60 -6.36
C PHE A 257 -30.30 5.36 -6.39
N GLY A 258 -30.13 4.41 -5.48
CA GLY A 258 -30.91 3.17 -5.43
C GLY A 258 -30.62 2.21 -6.59
N LEU A 259 -29.47 2.33 -7.26
CA LEU A 259 -29.07 1.50 -8.40
C LEU A 259 -28.31 0.23 -7.98
N VAL A 260 -27.78 0.23 -6.76
CA VAL A 260 -27.04 -0.88 -6.14
C VAL A 260 -27.50 -1.01 -4.70
N ASP A 261 -27.69 -2.23 -4.22
CA ASP A 261 -27.89 -2.47 -2.80
C ASP A 261 -26.53 -2.47 -2.07
N VAL A 262 -26.29 -1.44 -1.26
CA VAL A 262 -25.05 -1.25 -0.49
C VAL A 262 -24.92 -2.19 0.70
N ASN A 263 -26.02 -2.85 1.10
CA ASN A 263 -26.04 -3.84 2.17
C ASN A 263 -25.93 -5.27 1.64
N SER A 264 -25.98 -5.47 0.32
CA SER A 264 -25.85 -6.79 -0.27
C SER A 264 -24.49 -7.39 0.07
N THR A 265 -24.54 -8.63 0.57
CA THR A 265 -23.35 -9.42 0.85
C THR A 265 -23.11 -10.55 -0.17
N ASP A 266 -23.98 -10.61 -1.18
CA ASP A 266 -23.98 -11.64 -2.21
C ASP A 266 -23.12 -11.24 -3.40
N GLY A 267 -22.08 -12.03 -3.67
CA GLY A 267 -21.27 -11.93 -4.87
C GLY A 267 -21.91 -12.64 -6.07
N SER A 268 -21.61 -12.16 -7.28
CA SER A 268 -21.97 -12.82 -8.53
C SER A 268 -20.73 -13.12 -9.38
N VAL A 269 -20.80 -14.18 -10.20
CA VAL A 269 -19.68 -14.56 -11.08
C VAL A 269 -19.42 -13.47 -12.13
N SER A 270 -20.48 -12.88 -12.71
CA SER A 270 -20.36 -11.77 -13.65
C SER A 270 -19.76 -10.53 -13.00
N GLY A 271 -20.21 -10.18 -11.78
CA GLY A 271 -19.65 -9.08 -10.99
C GLY A 271 -18.17 -9.28 -10.70
N LEU A 272 -17.77 -10.48 -10.26
CA LEU A 272 -16.37 -10.83 -10.03
C LEU A 272 -15.53 -10.70 -11.30
N VAL A 273 -16.00 -11.20 -12.45
CA VAL A 273 -15.29 -11.09 -13.72
C VAL A 273 -15.09 -9.63 -14.14
N VAL A 274 -16.14 -8.80 -14.03
CA VAL A 274 -16.08 -7.37 -14.34
C VAL A 274 -15.14 -6.64 -13.38
N SER A 275 -15.21 -6.93 -12.09
CA SER A 275 -14.33 -6.35 -11.07
C SER A 275 -12.86 -6.70 -11.33
N VAL A 276 -12.54 -7.98 -11.54
CA VAL A 276 -11.19 -8.46 -11.85
C VAL A 276 -10.66 -7.79 -13.12
N ALA A 277 -11.47 -7.69 -14.18
CA ALA A 277 -11.09 -7.02 -15.42
C ALA A 277 -10.82 -5.52 -15.20
N THR A 278 -11.70 -4.84 -14.47
CA THR A 278 -11.57 -3.42 -14.11
C THR A 278 -10.30 -3.17 -13.29
N MET A 279 -10.02 -4.01 -12.31
CA MET A 279 -8.80 -3.98 -11.50
C MET A 279 -7.54 -4.22 -12.33
N ALA A 280 -7.56 -5.20 -13.24
CA ALA A 280 -6.44 -5.50 -14.12
C ALA A 280 -6.12 -4.33 -15.05
N VAL A 281 -7.13 -3.74 -15.70
CA VAL A 281 -6.96 -2.57 -16.58
C VAL A 281 -6.46 -1.37 -15.78
N THR A 282 -7.07 -1.08 -14.63
CA THR A 282 -6.65 0.02 -13.73
C THR A 282 -5.19 -0.13 -13.33
N THR A 283 -4.79 -1.36 -12.95
CA THR A 283 -3.41 -1.68 -12.58
C THR A 283 -2.45 -1.43 -13.74
N VAL A 284 -2.75 -1.94 -14.94
CA VAL A 284 -1.92 -1.74 -16.14
C VAL A 284 -1.76 -0.26 -16.46
N VAL A 285 -2.85 0.51 -16.42
CA VAL A 285 -2.84 1.96 -16.68
C VAL A 285 -1.96 2.69 -15.66
N ILE A 286 -2.19 2.47 -14.36
CA ILE A 286 -1.42 3.13 -13.29
C ILE A 286 0.07 2.79 -13.40
N VAL A 287 0.41 1.52 -13.63
CA VAL A 287 1.81 1.08 -13.75
C VAL A 287 2.49 1.73 -14.96
N ARG A 288 1.81 1.77 -16.11
CA ARG A 288 2.32 2.44 -17.32
C ARG A 288 2.58 3.93 -17.08
N ILE A 289 1.70 4.61 -16.34
CA ILE A 289 1.90 6.01 -15.98
C ILE A 289 3.06 6.15 -14.98
N ALA A 290 3.14 5.27 -13.99
CA ALA A 290 4.20 5.28 -12.98
C ALA A 290 5.59 5.11 -13.62
N ASP A 291 5.71 4.18 -14.57
CA ASP A 291 6.97 3.92 -15.29
C ASP A 291 7.37 5.09 -16.18
N ARG A 292 6.42 5.66 -16.92
CA ARG A 292 6.67 6.86 -17.74
C ARG A 292 7.09 8.07 -16.93
N ARG A 293 6.62 8.19 -15.69
CA ARG A 293 6.93 9.32 -14.80
C ARG A 293 8.12 9.04 -13.87
N GLY A 294 8.72 7.85 -13.92
CA GLY A 294 9.84 7.48 -13.06
C GLY A 294 9.49 7.54 -11.56
N ILE A 295 8.30 7.07 -11.18
CA ILE A 295 7.86 7.12 -9.78
C ILE A 295 8.81 6.32 -8.88
N ALA A 296 9.38 6.98 -7.88
CA ALA A 296 10.32 6.37 -6.95
C ALA A 296 9.69 5.19 -6.19
N ARG A 297 10.36 4.04 -6.25
CA ARG A 297 9.96 2.79 -5.58
C ARG A 297 10.75 2.49 -4.32
N THR A 298 11.97 3.02 -4.21
CA THR A 298 12.87 2.77 -3.08
C THR A 298 13.27 4.07 -2.40
N ARG A 299 13.64 3.95 -1.12
CA ARG A 299 14.27 5.00 -0.33
C ARG A 299 15.72 4.64 -0.07
N THR A 300 16.62 5.58 -0.30
CA THR A 300 18.03 5.48 0.13
C THR A 300 18.16 5.97 1.56
N ALA A 301 18.81 5.19 2.42
CA ALA A 301 19.18 5.61 3.77
C ALA A 301 20.68 5.42 3.99
N ALA A 302 21.32 6.47 4.50
CA ALA A 302 22.74 6.44 4.84
C ALA A 302 23.02 5.32 5.86
N PRO A 303 24.12 4.57 5.72
CA PRO A 303 24.52 3.59 6.71
C PRO A 303 24.67 4.25 8.09
N LEU A 304 24.25 3.54 9.14
CA LEU A 304 24.60 3.97 10.49
C LEU A 304 26.13 4.02 10.62
N PRO A 305 26.70 5.04 11.28
CA PRO A 305 28.12 5.03 11.62
C PRO A 305 28.45 3.70 12.27
N ALA A 306 29.47 3.01 11.76
CA ALA A 306 29.97 1.81 12.41
C ALA A 306 30.28 2.19 13.86
N VAL A 307 29.75 1.42 14.82
CA VAL A 307 30.16 1.56 16.22
C VAL A 307 31.66 1.33 16.22
N GLN A 308 32.45 2.40 16.37
CA GLN A 308 33.86 2.28 16.65
C GLN A 308 33.94 1.61 18.01
N HIS A 309 34.20 0.32 18.03
CA HIS A 309 34.67 -0.31 19.26
C HIS A 309 35.94 0.46 19.63
N PRO A 310 36.02 1.08 20.83
CA PRO A 310 37.30 1.60 21.29
C PRO A 310 38.30 0.45 21.14
N PRO A 311 39.52 0.70 20.61
CA PRO A 311 40.52 -0.35 20.52
C PRO A 311 40.59 -1.02 21.89
N TYR A 312 40.41 -2.35 21.92
CA TYR A 312 40.66 -3.10 23.14
C TYR A 312 42.01 -2.59 23.67
N PRO A 313 42.11 -2.12 24.92
CA PRO A 313 43.40 -1.78 25.47
C PRO A 313 44.27 -3.02 25.28
N ALA A 314 45.33 -2.89 24.47
CA ALA A 314 46.30 -3.95 24.34
C ALA A 314 46.66 -4.38 25.77
N PRO A 315 46.66 -5.69 26.10
CA PRO A 315 47.04 -6.12 27.43
C PRO A 315 48.37 -5.46 27.77
N SER A 316 48.33 -4.53 28.73
CA SER A 316 49.51 -3.81 29.17
C SER A 316 50.40 -4.86 29.83
N VAL A 317 51.37 -5.38 29.09
CA VAL A 317 52.46 -6.13 29.68
C VAL A 317 53.17 -5.14 30.60
N PRO A 318 53.18 -5.34 31.92
CA PRO A 318 53.87 -4.43 32.82
C PRO A 318 55.34 -4.34 32.40
N ALA A 319 55.80 -3.12 32.10
CA ALA A 319 57.21 -2.85 31.87
C ALA A 319 57.97 -3.15 33.17
N GLY A 320 58.51 -4.37 33.27
CA GLY A 320 59.16 -4.86 34.48
C GLY A 320 59.18 -6.38 34.62
N MET A 321 58.36 -7.14 33.88
CA MET A 321 58.56 -8.58 33.77
C MET A 321 59.66 -8.85 32.74
N HIS A 322 60.89 -9.01 33.24
CA HIS A 322 61.94 -9.70 32.48
C HIS A 322 61.35 -11.01 31.97
N ALA A 323 61.41 -11.22 30.65
CA ALA A 323 61.20 -12.54 30.08
C ALA A 323 62.19 -13.49 30.79
N PRO A 324 61.73 -14.52 31.53
CA PRO A 324 62.67 -15.50 32.04
C PRO A 324 63.30 -16.15 30.81
N PHE A 325 64.62 -16.11 30.80
CA PHE A 325 65.50 -16.70 29.81
C PHE A 325 64.95 -18.02 29.28
N ALA A 326 64.96 -18.15 27.96
CA ALA A 326 64.75 -19.40 27.26
C ALA A 326 65.79 -20.43 27.74
N HIS A 327 65.40 -21.27 28.70
CA HIS A 327 66.05 -22.55 28.91
C HIS A 327 65.45 -23.56 27.94
N ALA A 328 66.28 -23.95 26.98
CA ALA A 328 66.05 -25.12 26.16
C ALA A 328 65.91 -26.36 27.07
N GLY A 329 64.85 -27.14 26.82
CA GLY A 329 64.70 -28.52 27.30
C GLY A 329 63.82 -28.66 28.54
N GLN A 330 62.57 -29.11 28.33
CA GLN A 330 61.92 -30.26 28.96
C GLN A 330 60.39 -30.16 28.83
N GLY A 331 59.79 -31.19 28.19
CA GLY A 331 58.53 -31.86 28.58
C GLY A 331 57.19 -31.09 28.67
N PRO A 332 56.05 -31.76 28.41
CA PRO A 332 54.77 -31.08 28.20
C PRO A 332 54.09 -30.77 29.54
N VAL A 333 53.57 -29.54 29.70
CA VAL A 333 52.74 -29.19 30.87
C VAL A 333 51.50 -28.41 30.45
N GLY A 334 50.37 -29.14 30.42
CA GLY A 334 49.04 -28.70 30.86
C GLY A 334 48.29 -27.64 30.06
N VAL A 335 47.49 -28.07 29.08
CA VAL A 335 46.35 -27.27 28.57
C VAL A 335 45.18 -27.40 29.55
N PRO A 336 44.54 -26.31 30.03
CA PRO A 336 43.39 -26.40 30.92
C PRO A 336 42.15 -27.00 30.22
N PRO A 337 41.27 -27.72 30.94
CA PRO A 337 40.25 -28.62 30.34
C PRO A 337 39.16 -27.95 29.50
N TRP A 338 39.06 -26.61 29.50
CA TRP A 338 38.02 -25.90 28.76
C TRP A 338 38.45 -25.48 27.34
N ALA A 339 39.73 -25.62 26.98
CA ALA A 339 40.26 -25.21 25.68
C ALA A 339 40.14 -26.27 24.57
N GLN A 340 39.53 -27.43 24.83
CA GLN A 340 39.45 -28.55 23.88
C GLN A 340 38.18 -28.55 22.98
N GLY A 341 37.42 -27.46 22.92
CA GLY A 341 36.11 -27.42 22.26
C GLY A 341 35.96 -26.52 21.03
N LEU A 342 36.99 -25.80 20.58
CA LEU A 342 36.88 -24.89 19.44
C LEU A 342 37.50 -25.51 18.17
N PRO A 343 36.78 -25.62 17.05
CA PRO A 343 37.37 -26.03 15.78
C PRO A 343 38.42 -24.99 15.37
N GLN A 344 39.69 -25.40 15.31
CA GLN A 344 40.77 -24.58 14.73
C GLN A 344 40.48 -24.42 13.23
N SER A 345 39.97 -23.26 12.82
CA SER A 345 40.05 -22.85 11.42
C SER A 345 41.53 -22.69 11.06
N GLN A 346 42.04 -23.51 10.14
CA GLN A 346 43.35 -23.30 9.55
C GLN A 346 43.36 -21.96 8.80
N GLY A 347 43.74 -20.89 9.49
CA GLY A 347 44.11 -19.64 8.87
C GLY A 347 45.48 -19.80 8.26
N HIS A 348 45.56 -19.75 6.92
CA HIS A 348 46.83 -19.60 6.22
C HIS A 348 47.60 -18.42 6.82
N ALA A 349 48.79 -18.70 7.35
CA ALA A 349 49.71 -17.67 7.80
C ALA A 349 50.06 -16.78 6.60
N TYR A 350 49.74 -15.48 6.72
CA TYR A 350 50.14 -14.46 5.75
C TYR A 350 51.65 -14.27 5.84
N ASP A 351 52.37 -14.58 4.77
CA ASP A 351 53.81 -14.39 4.64
C ASP A 351 54.11 -12.98 4.09
N PRO A 352 54.69 -12.07 4.88
CA PRO A 352 54.99 -10.71 4.43
C PRO A 352 56.15 -10.63 3.42
N SER A 353 56.86 -11.73 3.15
CA SER A 353 58.03 -11.75 2.26
C SER A 353 57.68 -11.84 0.76
N GLN A 354 56.40 -11.99 0.42
CA GLN A 354 55.93 -12.06 -0.98
C GLN A 354 55.51 -10.70 -1.57
N TYR A 355 55.72 -9.59 -0.85
CA TYR A 355 55.38 -8.25 -1.34
C TYR A 355 56.60 -7.59 -2.01
N ASP A 356 56.71 -7.74 -3.34
CA ASP A 356 57.68 -6.98 -4.14
C ASP A 356 57.20 -5.54 -4.31
N ALA A 357 57.77 -4.63 -3.50
CA ALA A 357 57.47 -3.21 -3.51
C ALA A 357 58.06 -2.45 -4.74
N ALA A 358 58.66 -3.14 -5.71
CA ALA A 358 59.31 -2.49 -6.86
C ALA A 358 58.42 -2.29 -8.11
N HIS A 359 57.16 -2.76 -8.13
CA HIS A 359 56.32 -2.75 -9.34
C HIS A 359 55.14 -1.75 -9.36
N TYR A 360 55.04 -0.85 -8.38
CA TYR A 360 54.08 0.26 -8.40
C TYR A 360 54.75 1.57 -7.97
N ALA A 361 55.37 2.27 -8.91
CA ALA A 361 55.61 3.70 -8.75
C ALA A 361 54.27 4.44 -8.96
N PRO A 362 53.77 5.26 -8.02
CA PRO A 362 52.66 6.15 -8.30
C PRO A 362 53.15 7.21 -9.30
N ALA A 363 52.47 7.33 -10.44
CA ALA A 363 52.62 8.49 -11.30
C ALA A 363 52.34 9.76 -10.47
N ALA A 364 53.28 10.71 -10.47
CA ALA A 364 53.08 12.03 -9.89
C ALA A 364 51.94 12.75 -10.64
N GLY A 365 50.73 12.68 -10.10
CA GLY A 365 49.61 13.51 -10.52
C GLY A 365 49.81 14.96 -10.05
N PRO A 366 49.30 15.96 -10.79
CA PRO A 366 49.48 17.37 -10.43
C PRO A 366 48.82 17.67 -9.07
N THR A 367 49.57 18.37 -8.23
CA THR A 367 49.14 18.91 -6.92
C THR A 367 47.83 19.70 -7.04
N PRO A 368 46.82 19.45 -6.17
CA PRO A 368 45.62 20.28 -6.12
C PRO A 368 45.95 21.68 -5.61
N ALA A 369 45.46 22.71 -6.31
CA ALA A 369 45.49 24.09 -5.85
C ALA A 369 44.62 24.28 -4.60
N PRO A 370 44.98 25.17 -3.66
CA PRO A 370 44.16 25.46 -2.49
C PRO A 370 42.80 26.07 -2.88
N PRO A 371 41.73 25.82 -2.09
CA PRO A 371 40.39 26.29 -2.42
C PRO A 371 40.32 27.83 -2.44
N ALA A 372 39.76 28.38 -3.52
CA ALA A 372 39.45 29.79 -3.64
C ALA A 372 38.36 30.19 -2.64
N VAL A 373 38.68 31.19 -1.80
CA VAL A 373 37.73 31.87 -0.92
C VAL A 373 36.76 32.68 -1.79
N PRO A 374 35.44 32.48 -1.72
CA PRO A 374 34.49 33.35 -2.41
C PRO A 374 34.48 34.74 -1.75
N PRO A 375 34.44 35.84 -2.51
CA PRO A 375 34.34 37.17 -1.92
C PRO A 375 33.02 37.34 -1.17
N SER A 376 33.12 37.94 0.02
CA SER A 376 32.02 38.34 0.88
C SER A 376 31.01 39.19 0.12
N ALA A 377 29.77 38.71 0.03
CA ALA A 377 28.65 39.53 -0.42
C ALA A 377 28.40 40.64 0.60
N ARG A 378 28.47 41.89 0.13
CA ARG A 378 28.05 43.08 0.88
C ARG A 378 26.54 43.01 1.21
N PRO A 379 26.09 43.65 2.29
CA PRO A 379 24.68 43.66 2.68
C PRO A 379 23.85 44.37 1.60
N VAL A 380 22.74 43.77 1.20
CA VAL A 380 21.75 44.42 0.35
C VAL A 380 20.80 45.19 1.27
N ASP A 381 20.80 46.50 1.13
CA ASP A 381 19.90 47.42 1.83
C ASP A 381 18.44 47.11 1.50
N ALA A 382 17.62 47.15 2.54
CA ALA A 382 16.18 46.99 2.49
C ALA A 382 15.52 48.13 1.70
N ALA A 383 14.76 47.78 0.66
CA ALA A 383 13.85 48.71 -0.01
C ALA A 383 12.48 48.70 0.70
N PRO A 384 11.91 49.88 1.05
CA PRO A 384 10.60 49.98 1.70
C PRO A 384 9.43 49.82 0.70
N PRO A 385 8.21 49.51 1.19
CA PRO A 385 7.08 49.16 0.34
C PRO A 385 6.47 50.38 -0.39
N ALA A 386 5.99 50.16 -1.62
CA ALA A 386 5.27 51.15 -2.40
C ALA A 386 3.86 51.42 -1.81
N PRO A 387 3.34 52.67 -1.91
CA PRO A 387 2.13 53.07 -1.22
C PRO A 387 0.85 52.66 -1.95
N PHE A 388 -0.13 52.20 -1.17
CA PHE A 388 -1.54 52.12 -1.53
C PHE A 388 -2.12 53.53 -1.71
N SER A 389 -2.77 53.80 -2.84
CA SER A 389 -3.70 54.91 -3.00
C SER A 389 -5.15 54.39 -3.05
N GLY A 390 -5.97 54.85 -2.11
CA GLY A 390 -7.42 54.98 -2.31
C GLY A 390 -7.70 56.06 -3.37
N SER A 391 -8.91 56.30 -3.86
CA SER A 391 -10.25 56.10 -3.31
C SER A 391 -11.28 56.40 -4.47
N PRO A 392 -12.58 56.69 -4.28
CA PRO A 392 -13.68 55.90 -4.87
C PRO A 392 -14.60 56.67 -5.84
N SER A 393 -15.44 55.93 -6.58
CA SER A 393 -16.73 56.40 -7.14
C SER A 393 -17.57 55.15 -7.44
N GLY A 394 -18.86 55.02 -7.13
CA GLY A 394 -19.89 55.96 -6.70
C GLY A 394 -21.17 55.64 -7.49
N ARG A 395 -22.29 55.45 -6.77
CA ARG A 395 -23.72 55.35 -7.21
C ARG A 395 -24.18 53.94 -7.62
N SER A 396 -25.07 53.28 -6.87
CA SER A 396 -26.48 53.56 -6.52
C SER A 396 -27.46 53.08 -7.61
N SER A 397 -28.22 52.00 -7.32
CA SER A 397 -29.70 52.00 -7.25
C SER A 397 -30.28 50.57 -7.29
N VAL A 398 -31.34 50.40 -6.52
CA VAL A 398 -32.20 49.22 -6.26
C VAL A 398 -33.65 49.79 -6.27
N PRO A 399 -34.76 49.05 -6.47
CA PRO A 399 -35.21 48.10 -7.50
C PRO A 399 -36.58 48.63 -8.09
N PRO A 400 -37.70 47.89 -8.43
CA PRO A 400 -38.35 46.75 -7.74
C PRO A 400 -38.98 45.61 -8.60
N ALA A 401 -39.46 44.63 -7.83
CA ALA A 401 -40.23 43.39 -8.01
C ALA A 401 -41.29 43.25 -9.13
N ALA A 402 -41.59 41.98 -9.49
CA ALA A 402 -42.96 41.45 -9.62
C ALA A 402 -43.00 39.91 -9.56
N SER A 403 -44.09 39.41 -8.96
CA SER A 403 -44.49 38.05 -8.63
C SER A 403 -45.18 37.30 -9.78
N GLY A 404 -45.28 35.97 -9.68
CA GLY A 404 -46.14 35.14 -10.54
C GLY A 404 -46.11 33.65 -10.21
N SER A 405 -47.16 33.19 -9.53
CA SER A 405 -47.46 31.81 -9.09
C SER A 405 -48.14 30.96 -10.18
N SER A 406 -48.15 29.62 -9.98
CA SER A 406 -49.18 28.59 -10.33
C SER A 406 -48.51 27.35 -10.95
N SER A 407 -48.46 26.18 -10.27
CA SER A 407 -49.49 25.16 -9.98
C SER A 407 -49.44 24.00 -10.99
N GLY A 408 -49.35 22.76 -10.49
CA GLY A 408 -49.47 21.56 -11.31
C GLY A 408 -49.13 20.28 -10.56
N SER A 409 -49.98 19.87 -9.62
CA SER A 409 -49.99 18.53 -9.03
C SER A 409 -50.89 17.61 -9.86
N SER A 410 -50.48 16.36 -10.07
CA SER A 410 -51.43 15.23 -10.11
C SER A 410 -50.70 13.92 -9.80
N SER A 411 -51.23 13.23 -8.79
CA SER A 411 -50.95 11.86 -8.41
C SER A 411 -51.97 10.93 -9.07
N ALA A 412 -51.59 9.71 -9.45
CA ALA A 412 -52.48 8.55 -9.35
C ALA A 412 -51.69 7.24 -9.46
N ALA A 413 -51.86 6.41 -8.44
CA ALA A 413 -51.39 5.04 -8.34
C ALA A 413 -52.25 4.07 -9.19
N GLN A 414 -51.69 2.93 -9.57
CA GLN A 414 -52.45 1.68 -9.72
C GLN A 414 -51.55 0.45 -9.56
N ARG A 415 -52.05 -0.52 -8.77
CA ARG A 415 -51.45 -1.81 -8.39
C ARG A 415 -51.71 -2.89 -9.46
N ALA A 416 -50.71 -3.77 -9.66
CA ALA A 416 -50.67 -5.26 -9.72
C ALA A 416 -51.90 -6.08 -10.23
N PRO A 417 -51.76 -7.31 -10.82
CA PRO A 417 -51.03 -8.44 -10.21
C PRO A 417 -50.34 -9.52 -11.10
N VAL A 418 -49.36 -10.18 -10.46
CA VAL A 418 -48.85 -11.58 -10.47
C VAL A 418 -49.44 -12.62 -11.45
N ALA A 419 -48.56 -13.39 -12.12
CA ALA A 419 -48.74 -14.82 -12.41
C ALA A 419 -47.40 -15.55 -12.68
N ALA A 420 -47.24 -16.74 -12.09
CA ALA A 420 -46.31 -17.85 -12.42
C ALA A 420 -47.13 -19.16 -12.28
N PRO A 421 -46.64 -20.41 -12.57
CA PRO A 421 -45.32 -20.87 -13.02
C PRO A 421 -45.31 -22.05 -14.07
N SER A 422 -44.10 -22.57 -14.40
CA SER A 422 -43.72 -23.98 -14.78
C SER A 422 -43.56 -24.35 -16.28
N PRO A 423 -42.89 -25.47 -16.66
CA PRO A 423 -41.63 -26.11 -16.19
C PRO A 423 -40.65 -26.55 -17.34
N VAL A 424 -39.50 -27.12 -16.95
CA VAL A 424 -38.36 -27.72 -17.72
C VAL A 424 -38.78 -28.95 -18.59
N PRO A 425 -38.02 -29.33 -19.64
CA PRO A 425 -36.99 -30.40 -19.55
C PRO A 425 -35.73 -30.11 -20.42
N GLY A 426 -34.48 -30.33 -19.99
CA GLY A 426 -33.84 -31.63 -19.78
C GLY A 426 -33.12 -32.12 -21.06
N ARG A 427 -31.76 -32.14 -21.06
CA ARG A 427 -30.94 -33.08 -21.87
C ARG A 427 -29.46 -33.06 -21.51
N ASP A 428 -28.98 -34.25 -21.16
CA ASP A 428 -27.59 -34.68 -21.05
C ASP A 428 -26.88 -34.74 -22.41
N SER A 429 -25.54 -34.59 -22.44
CA SER A 429 -24.58 -35.64 -22.88
C SER A 429 -23.21 -35.10 -23.37
N ALA A 430 -22.16 -35.85 -22.98
CA ALA A 430 -20.84 -36.03 -23.62
C ALA A 430 -19.82 -34.86 -23.52
N ALA A 431 -18.75 -34.98 -22.72
CA ALA A 431 -17.54 -35.81 -22.92
C ALA A 431 -16.68 -35.39 -24.14
N GLY A 432 -15.53 -34.78 -23.89
CA GLY A 432 -14.42 -34.78 -24.86
C GLY A 432 -13.41 -33.64 -24.78
N ARG A 433 -12.22 -33.99 -24.28
CA ARG A 433 -10.88 -33.54 -24.75
C ARG A 433 -10.31 -32.22 -24.20
N HIS A 434 -9.33 -32.39 -23.30
CA HIS A 434 -8.21 -31.48 -23.06
C HIS A 434 -7.38 -31.23 -24.33
N PRO A 435 -6.78 -30.05 -24.42
CA PRO A 435 -5.35 -29.94 -24.77
C PRO A 435 -4.58 -29.08 -23.75
N SER A 436 -3.58 -29.71 -23.15
CA SER A 436 -2.22 -29.20 -22.88
C SER A 436 -1.99 -27.68 -22.99
N GLY A 437 -1.67 -27.05 -21.85
CA GLY A 437 -1.17 -25.68 -21.78
C GLY A 437 0.30 -25.53 -22.18
N PRO A 438 0.82 -24.29 -22.36
CA PRO A 438 2.24 -24.03 -22.53
C PRO A 438 2.93 -23.56 -21.23
N ALA A 439 4.25 -23.77 -21.24
CA ALA A 439 5.17 -23.80 -20.12
C ALA A 439 5.55 -22.44 -19.50
N HIS A 440 5.98 -22.52 -18.24
CA HIS A 440 6.64 -21.45 -17.49
C HIS A 440 8.01 -21.06 -18.07
N PRO A 441 8.44 -19.79 -17.93
CA PRO A 441 9.81 -19.37 -18.20
C PRO A 441 10.77 -19.67 -17.02
N PRO A 442 12.03 -20.07 -17.27
CA PRO A 442 13.02 -20.34 -16.23
C PRO A 442 13.75 -19.07 -15.75
N GLY A 443 13.95 -18.99 -14.42
CA GLY A 443 14.83 -18.05 -13.73
C GLY A 443 16.30 -18.52 -13.66
N PRO A 444 17.19 -17.78 -12.99
CA PRO A 444 18.46 -17.32 -13.57
C PRO A 444 19.68 -18.13 -13.14
N GLY A 445 20.64 -18.29 -14.07
CA GLY A 445 22.03 -18.61 -13.70
C GLY A 445 22.79 -19.48 -14.69
N HIS A 446 23.17 -18.95 -15.86
CA HIS A 446 24.51 -19.13 -16.46
C HIS A 446 24.62 -18.30 -17.77
N PRO A 447 25.80 -17.72 -18.07
CA PRO A 447 26.00 -16.88 -19.23
C PRO A 447 26.01 -17.70 -20.54
N SER A 448 25.33 -17.17 -21.56
CA SER A 448 25.25 -17.73 -22.91
C SER A 448 26.57 -17.54 -23.66
N GLY A 449 27.15 -18.64 -24.14
CA GLY A 449 28.25 -18.59 -25.11
C GLY A 449 29.41 -19.52 -24.78
N THR A 450 29.19 -20.84 -24.78
CA THR A 450 30.26 -21.82 -25.00
C THR A 450 29.69 -23.00 -25.80
N ALA A 451 30.39 -23.36 -26.88
CA ALA A 451 30.07 -24.51 -27.70
C ALA A 451 30.45 -25.80 -26.95
N HIS A 452 29.54 -26.76 -26.88
CA HIS A 452 29.89 -28.11 -26.40
C HIS A 452 30.65 -28.88 -27.50
N PRO A 453 31.84 -29.41 -27.21
CA PRO A 453 32.49 -30.36 -28.11
C PRO A 453 31.81 -31.73 -27.95
N GLY A 454 31.44 -32.33 -29.08
CA GLY A 454 30.87 -33.67 -29.16
C GLY A 454 31.90 -34.74 -28.76
N GLY A 455 31.47 -35.65 -27.88
CA GLY A 455 32.16 -36.89 -27.56
C GLY A 455 31.63 -38.09 -28.37
N PRO A 456 32.37 -39.20 -28.44
CA PRO A 456 32.44 -40.03 -29.65
C PRO A 456 31.63 -41.33 -29.62
N GLY A 457 31.12 -41.71 -30.80
CA GLY A 457 31.21 -43.05 -31.39
C GLY A 457 30.32 -44.18 -30.86
N TYR A 458 29.43 -44.71 -31.71
CA TYR A 458 29.53 -46.03 -32.41
C TYR A 458 28.21 -46.37 -33.16
N PRO A 459 28.17 -47.35 -34.09
CA PRO A 459 27.93 -47.10 -35.52
C PRO A 459 26.56 -47.58 -36.03
N GLY A 460 26.17 -47.08 -37.22
CA GLY A 460 25.08 -47.64 -38.03
C GLY A 460 25.45 -49.00 -38.67
N PRO A 461 24.44 -49.74 -39.16
CA PRO A 461 24.13 -49.76 -40.61
C PRO A 461 22.60 -49.74 -40.85
N GLY A 462 22.01 -49.43 -42.00
CA GLY A 462 22.45 -49.11 -43.35
C GLY A 462 21.21 -48.85 -44.24
N SER A 463 21.40 -48.04 -45.29
CA SER A 463 20.74 -48.01 -46.61
C SER A 463 19.27 -48.45 -46.82
N SER A 464 18.43 -47.52 -47.31
CA SER A 464 17.59 -47.62 -48.54
C SER A 464 16.67 -46.37 -48.59
N ALA A 465 16.90 -45.35 -49.41
CA ALA A 465 16.60 -45.22 -50.84
C ALA A 465 15.09 -45.14 -51.22
N ALA A 466 14.75 -43.98 -51.81
CA ALA A 466 13.69 -43.67 -52.77
C ALA A 466 12.22 -43.60 -52.34
N GLY A 467 11.58 -42.48 -52.70
CA GLY A 467 10.15 -42.17 -52.59
C GLY A 467 9.91 -40.68 -52.58
#